data_AF-A0A9N8E443-F1
#
_entry.id   AF-A0A9N8E443-F1
#
_cell.length_a   1.000
_cell.length_b   1.000
_cell.length_c   1.000
_cell.angle_alpha   90.00
_cell.angle_beta   90.00
_cell.angle_gamma   90.00
#
_symmetry.space_group_name_H-M   'P 1'
#
loop_
_entity.id
_entity.type
_entity.pdbx_description
1 polymer ?
#
loop_
_entity_poly.entity_id
_entity_poly.type
_entity_poly.pdbx_seq_one_letter_code
_entity_poly.pdbx_strand_id
1 'polypeptide(L)'
;MKDEGGAMEETEEQVKFRANTLSLSSKKFDIGGKGYLSPAERLAREMDSCDEGGLSNEKVVEIVEETLKLREHNTRLIQSVSNMKVLSCVLLAVVMILSLANLGTSWVAVELAKDTTIDTSGMIRSKTDGRAVHTVGNGETFDMTLEDNLLDGHKYSCVSAEKAAKMYGAAKDGVNTIAVWNSNAATGTQQSGMALSFQGATMNDTHACLPAQDGSDSICFHFHSNACAEEQEHRRMEVTPRQIEQRRKLFQDLIDGRGSSEHHHPDQHHRHLCRAQCGDCCSGRRSLAQQDTSCDSCSLETNG
;
A
#
# COMPACT_ATOMS: atom_id res chain seq x y z
N MET A 1 61.26 7.23 -25.64
CA MET A 1 61.24 8.54 -26.31
C MET A 1 60.08 9.33 -25.72
N LYS A 2 60.38 10.05 -24.63
CA LYS A 2 59.53 11.05 -23.99
C LYS A 2 60.31 12.34 -24.19
N ASP A 3 59.80 13.26 -24.98
CA ASP A 3 60.31 14.63 -25.02
C ASP A 3 59.18 15.55 -24.62
N GLU A 4 59.44 16.28 -23.54
CA GLU A 4 58.58 17.23 -22.86
C GLU A 4 58.64 18.57 -23.59
N GLY A 5 57.50 19.02 -24.13
CA GLY A 5 57.35 20.36 -24.68
C GLY A 5 57.06 21.35 -23.56
N GLY A 6 58.11 21.95 -23.01
CA GLY A 6 58.04 23.02 -22.02
C GLY A 6 57.38 24.27 -22.60
N ALA A 7 56.31 24.71 -21.96
CA ALA A 7 55.68 26.00 -22.16
C ALA A 7 56.64 27.10 -21.66
N MET A 8 57.10 27.95 -22.58
CA MET A 8 57.78 29.19 -22.25
C MET A 8 56.73 30.18 -21.72
N GLU A 9 56.73 30.33 -20.41
CA GLU A 9 56.10 31.43 -19.68
C GLU A 9 56.84 32.72 -20.06
N GLU A 10 56.29 33.46 -21.02
CA GLU A 10 56.73 34.83 -21.33
C GLU A 10 56.43 35.71 -20.13
N THR A 11 57.50 36.14 -19.44
CA THR A 11 57.45 37.06 -18.32
C THR A 11 57.11 38.47 -18.81
N GLU A 12 56.09 39.09 -18.21
CA GLU A 12 55.50 40.41 -18.53
C GLU A 12 56.48 41.61 -18.47
N GLU A 13 57.74 41.41 -18.08
CA GLU A 13 58.70 42.50 -17.86
C GLU A 13 59.55 42.89 -19.09
N GLN A 14 59.69 42.02 -20.11
CA GLN A 14 60.59 42.31 -21.24
C GLN A 14 59.97 43.13 -22.39
N VAL A 15 58.68 43.46 -22.34
CA VAL A 15 58.03 44.38 -23.30
C VAL A 15 58.21 45.86 -22.89
N LYS A 16 58.97 46.15 -21.83
CA LYS A 16 59.04 47.50 -21.24
C LYS A 16 60.11 48.45 -21.82
N PHE A 17 60.86 48.06 -22.85
CA PHE A 17 61.99 48.90 -23.30
C PHE A 17 62.21 48.96 -24.83
N ARG A 18 61.13 49.04 -25.61
CA ARG A 18 61.17 49.83 -26.85
C ARG A 18 60.47 51.15 -26.56
N ALA A 19 61.14 52.26 -26.85
CA ALA A 19 60.62 53.61 -26.68
C ALA A 19 59.26 53.73 -27.41
N ASN A 20 58.18 53.55 -26.65
CA ASN A 20 56.78 53.64 -27.04
C ASN A 20 56.44 55.09 -27.32
N THR A 21 56.97 55.60 -28.42
CA THR A 21 56.47 56.85 -28.98
C THR A 21 55.23 56.46 -29.76
N LEU A 22 54.05 56.57 -29.13
CA LEU A 22 52.78 56.42 -29.84
C LEU A 22 52.83 57.27 -31.12
N SER A 23 52.44 56.69 -32.25
CA SER A 23 52.28 57.42 -33.51
C SER A 23 51.35 58.61 -33.31
N LEU A 24 51.56 59.67 -34.09
CA LEU A 24 50.85 60.95 -33.95
C LEU A 24 49.33 60.79 -33.92
N SER A 25 48.78 59.87 -34.70
CA SER A 25 47.35 59.53 -34.69
C SER A 25 46.89 58.85 -33.41
N SER A 26 47.62 57.84 -32.93
CA SER A 26 47.33 57.19 -31.63
C SER A 26 47.38 58.13 -30.42
N LYS A 27 48.21 59.18 -30.46
CA LYS A 27 48.23 60.16 -29.36
C LYS A 27 46.89 60.88 -29.20
N LYS A 28 46.10 61.00 -30.26
CA LYS A 28 44.76 61.60 -30.21
C LYS A 28 43.73 60.72 -29.50
N PHE A 29 43.97 59.40 -29.46
CA PHE A 29 43.13 58.44 -28.75
C PHE A 29 43.59 58.17 -27.31
N ASP A 30 44.75 58.68 -26.90
CA ASP A 30 45.26 58.53 -25.53
C ASP A 30 44.58 59.53 -24.58
N ILE A 31 43.40 59.17 -24.08
CA ILE A 31 42.67 59.95 -23.08
C ILE A 31 43.46 59.91 -21.78
N GLY A 32 44.03 61.06 -21.41
CA GLY A 32 44.85 61.22 -20.20
C GLY A 32 46.36 61.22 -20.42
N GLY A 33 46.85 61.06 -21.66
CA GLY A 33 48.27 61.26 -21.99
C GLY A 33 49.23 60.30 -21.26
N LYS A 34 48.78 59.07 -21.00
CA LYS A 34 49.52 58.03 -20.25
C LYS A 34 50.63 57.38 -21.07
N GLY A 35 50.71 57.65 -22.37
CA GLY A 35 51.75 57.13 -23.27
C GLY A 35 51.47 55.71 -23.77
N TYR A 36 50.29 55.16 -23.48
CA TYR A 36 49.81 53.87 -24.00
C TYR A 36 48.29 53.91 -24.17
N LEU A 37 47.75 53.09 -25.07
CA LEU A 37 46.31 52.98 -25.30
C LEU A 37 45.72 51.87 -24.42
N SER A 38 44.68 52.18 -23.66
CA SER A 38 43.84 51.17 -23.01
C SER A 38 43.16 50.29 -24.07
N PRO A 39 42.66 49.10 -23.71
CA PRO A 39 41.98 48.21 -24.66
C PRO A 39 40.85 48.91 -25.44
N ALA A 40 40.08 49.78 -24.78
CA ALA A 40 39.01 50.55 -25.41
C ALA A 40 39.53 51.61 -26.40
N GLU A 41 40.57 52.35 -26.03
CA GLU A 41 41.18 53.36 -26.91
C GLU A 41 41.91 52.72 -28.09
N ARG A 42 42.50 51.54 -27.90
CA ARG A 42 43.13 50.75 -28.96
C ARG A 42 42.08 50.27 -29.96
N LEU A 43 40.94 49.78 -29.49
CA LEU A 43 39.82 49.41 -30.34
C LEU A 43 39.25 50.63 -31.08
N ALA A 44 39.08 51.75 -30.39
CA ALA A 44 38.64 53.02 -30.99
C ALA A 44 39.58 53.47 -32.12
N ARG A 45 40.89 53.31 -31.91
CA ARG A 45 41.90 53.59 -32.93
C ARG A 45 41.85 52.60 -34.10
N GLU A 46 41.66 51.31 -33.83
CA GLU A 46 41.55 50.28 -34.88
C GLU A 46 40.32 50.50 -35.77
N MET A 47 39.26 51.10 -35.21
CA MET A 47 38.06 51.50 -35.93
C MET A 47 38.22 52.82 -36.72
N ASP A 48 39.29 53.59 -36.49
CA ASP A 48 39.63 54.78 -37.26
C ASP A 48 40.43 54.40 -38.51
N SER A 49 39.72 54.03 -39.57
CA SER A 49 40.31 53.64 -40.86
C SER A 49 40.95 54.80 -41.63
N CYS A 50 40.70 56.05 -41.23
CA CYS A 50 41.18 57.25 -41.93
C CYS A 50 42.39 57.90 -41.24
N ASP A 51 42.81 57.40 -40.07
CA ASP A 51 43.93 57.92 -39.26
C ASP A 51 43.77 59.42 -38.89
N GLU A 52 42.53 59.93 -38.90
CA GLU A 52 42.19 61.33 -38.62
C GLU A 52 42.26 61.64 -37.13
N GLY A 53 42.21 60.62 -36.28
CA GLY A 53 42.24 60.74 -34.83
C GLY A 53 40.88 60.97 -34.20
N GLY A 54 39.83 60.47 -34.85
CA GLY A 54 38.46 60.53 -34.38
C GLY A 54 37.60 59.49 -35.09
N LEU A 55 36.51 59.06 -34.45
CA LEU A 55 35.52 58.22 -35.11
C LEU A 55 34.49 59.09 -35.82
N SER A 56 34.12 58.68 -37.04
CA SER A 56 33.02 59.33 -37.75
C SER A 56 31.71 59.11 -36.99
N ASN A 57 30.77 60.04 -37.13
CA ASN A 57 29.48 59.95 -36.45
C ASN A 57 28.74 58.66 -36.82
N GLU A 58 28.90 58.17 -38.05
CA GLU A 58 28.31 56.88 -38.48
C GLU A 58 28.86 55.71 -37.65
N LYS A 59 30.16 55.68 -37.38
CA LYS A 59 30.79 54.61 -36.58
C LYS A 59 30.41 54.69 -35.10
N VAL A 60 30.25 55.90 -34.57
CA VAL A 60 29.77 56.09 -33.19
C VAL A 60 28.33 55.58 -33.05
N VAL A 61 27.46 55.86 -34.02
CA VAL A 61 26.07 55.36 -34.03
C VAL A 61 26.03 53.83 -34.10
N GLU A 62 26.88 53.21 -34.91
CA GLU A 62 27.00 51.75 -35.03
C GLU A 62 27.36 51.10 -33.67
N ILE A 63 28.36 51.64 -32.96
CA ILE A 63 28.79 51.15 -31.63
C ILE A 63 27.67 51.33 -30.60
N VAL A 64 26.97 52.46 -30.63
CA VAL A 64 25.86 52.72 -29.71
C VAL A 64 24.70 51.76 -29.97
N GLU A 65 24.38 51.47 -31.22
CA GLU A 65 23.32 50.51 -31.55
C GLU A 65 23.68 49.09 -31.12
N GLU A 66 24.94 48.68 -31.31
CA GLU A 66 25.43 47.36 -30.91
C GLU A 66 25.43 47.20 -29.38
N THR A 67 25.87 48.23 -28.65
CA THR A 67 25.84 48.22 -27.18
C THR A 67 24.43 48.20 -26.61
N LEU A 68 23.45 48.84 -27.26
CA LEU A 68 22.05 48.75 -26.88
C LEU A 68 21.48 47.34 -27.10
N LYS A 69 21.79 46.69 -28.23
CA LYS A 69 21.38 45.29 -28.51
C LYS A 69 21.97 44.31 -27.51
N LEU A 70 23.25 44.46 -27.17
CA LEU A 70 23.93 43.65 -26.15
C LEU A 70 23.33 43.83 -24.76
N ARG A 71 22.92 45.06 -24.42
CA ARG A 71 22.28 45.36 -23.13
C ARG A 71 20.89 44.73 -23.02
N GLU A 72 20.11 44.78 -24.09
CA GLU A 72 18.79 44.16 -24.15
C GLU A 72 18.88 42.62 -24.08
N HIS A 73 19.89 42.03 -24.71
CA HIS A 73 20.10 40.58 -24.63
C HIS A 73 20.50 40.15 -23.20
N ASN A 74 21.37 40.91 -22.53
CA ASN A 74 21.77 40.63 -21.16
C ASN A 74 20.62 40.79 -20.14
N THR A 75 19.73 41.76 -20.30
CA THR A 75 18.58 41.92 -19.39
C THR A 75 17.58 40.76 -19.52
N ARG A 76 17.35 40.25 -20.75
CA ARG A 76 16.52 39.05 -20.96
C ARG A 76 17.09 37.81 -20.27
N LEU A 77 18.41 37.64 -20.30
CA LEU A 77 19.09 36.54 -19.61
C LEU A 77 19.01 36.67 -18.09
N ILE A 78 19.16 37.88 -17.55
CA ILE A 78 19.03 38.11 -16.10
C ILE A 78 17.61 37.78 -15.62
N GLN A 79 16.59 38.10 -16.42
CA GLN A 79 15.20 37.81 -16.10
C GLN A 79 14.85 36.32 -16.19
N SER A 80 15.49 35.56 -17.09
CA SER A 80 15.30 34.10 -17.12
C SER A 80 15.99 33.41 -15.94
N VAL A 81 17.17 33.91 -15.52
CA VAL A 81 17.90 33.38 -14.37
C VAL A 81 17.17 33.67 -13.05
N SER A 82 16.49 34.81 -12.90
CA SER A 82 15.70 35.09 -11.69
C SER A 82 14.54 34.11 -11.52
N ASN A 83 13.87 33.74 -12.61
CA ASN A 83 12.76 32.78 -12.57
C ASN A 83 13.24 31.36 -12.20
N MET A 84 14.43 30.96 -12.67
CA MET A 84 15.01 29.67 -12.29
C MET A 84 15.38 29.60 -10.81
N LYS A 85 15.86 30.69 -10.21
CA LYS A 85 16.15 30.76 -8.76
C LYS A 85 14.89 30.63 -7.90
N VAL A 86 13.78 31.22 -8.34
CA VAL A 86 12.49 31.08 -7.65
C VAL A 86 12.00 29.64 -7.74
N LEU A 87 12.06 29.04 -8.93
CA LEU A 87 11.64 27.64 -9.14
C LEU A 87 12.48 26.66 -8.31
N SER A 88 13.79 26.85 -8.24
CA SER A 88 14.67 25.99 -7.43
C SER A 88 14.40 26.12 -5.93
N CYS A 89 14.09 27.33 -5.45
CA CYS A 89 13.71 27.57 -4.06
C CYS A 89 12.39 26.85 -3.70
N VAL A 90 11.39 26.92 -4.58
CA VAL A 90 10.11 26.20 -4.39
C VAL A 90 10.34 24.69 -4.39
N LEU A 91 11.16 24.18 -5.32
CA LEU A 91 11.47 22.75 -5.38
C LEU A 91 12.16 22.27 -4.10
N LEU A 92 13.13 23.03 -3.58
CA LEU A 92 13.79 22.73 -2.31
C LEU A 92 12.80 22.72 -1.13
N ALA A 93 11.89 23.68 -1.08
CA ALA A 93 10.86 23.73 -0.04
C ALA A 93 9.93 22.49 -0.08
N VAL A 94 9.50 22.09 -1.27
CA VAL A 94 8.66 20.89 -1.45
C VAL A 94 9.40 19.62 -1.01
N VAL A 95 10.68 19.47 -1.39
CA VAL A 95 11.50 18.32 -0.97
C VAL A 95 11.66 18.28 0.55
N MET A 96 11.85 19.42 1.21
CA MET A 96 11.93 19.51 2.67
C MET A 96 10.60 19.14 3.35
N ILE A 97 9.46 19.56 2.79
CA ILE A 97 8.15 19.17 3.32
C ILE A 97 7.94 17.67 3.16
N LEU A 98 8.29 17.11 2.00
CA LEU A 98 8.13 15.69 1.71
C LEU A 98 9.03 14.83 2.61
N SER A 99 10.26 15.28 2.88
CA SER A 99 11.17 14.56 3.79
C SER A 99 10.68 14.62 5.23
N LEU A 100 10.16 15.76 5.69
CA LEU A 100 9.54 15.88 7.02
C LEU A 100 8.28 15.02 7.15
N ALA A 101 7.46 14.91 6.10
CA ALA A 101 6.29 14.02 6.09
C ALA A 101 6.70 12.56 6.27
N ASN A 102 7.71 12.10 5.51
CA ASN A 102 8.23 10.73 5.62
C ASN A 102 8.89 10.46 6.98
N LEU A 103 9.50 11.48 7.59
CA LEU A 103 10.06 11.38 8.94
C LEU A 103 8.94 11.29 9.99
N GLY A 104 7.86 12.05 9.83
CA GLY A 104 6.68 11.99 10.69
C GLY A 104 5.98 10.62 10.66
N THR A 105 5.79 10.04 9.47
CA THR A 105 5.21 8.68 9.35
C THR A 105 6.09 7.64 10.02
N SER A 106 7.42 7.77 9.90
CA SER A 106 8.37 6.85 10.54
C SER A 106 8.34 6.99 12.06
N TRP A 107 8.22 8.22 12.58
CA TRP A 107 8.09 8.45 14.02
C TRP A 107 6.81 7.82 14.59
N VAL A 108 5.66 8.05 13.93
CA VAL A 108 4.38 7.45 14.34
C VAL A 108 4.46 5.93 14.32
N ALA A 109 5.11 5.34 13.30
CA ALA A 109 5.31 3.89 13.23
C ALA A 109 6.18 3.36 14.39
N VAL A 110 7.23 4.10 14.79
CA VAL A 110 8.07 3.73 15.93
C VAL A 110 7.31 3.84 17.25
N GLU A 111 6.47 4.87 17.41
CA GLU A 111 5.64 5.05 18.59
C GLU A 111 4.61 3.90 18.71
N LEU A 112 3.96 3.54 17.60
CA LEU A 112 3.10 2.35 17.53
C LEU A 112 3.86 1.05 17.83
N ALA A 113 5.07 0.88 17.30
CA ALA A 113 5.89 -0.30 17.58
C ALA A 113 6.27 -0.38 19.06
N LYS A 114 6.55 0.77 19.71
CA LYS A 114 6.87 0.84 21.13
C LYS A 114 5.68 0.47 22.01
N ASP A 115 4.47 0.74 21.56
CA ASP A 115 3.22 0.38 22.26
C ASP A 115 2.75 -1.06 21.98
N THR A 116 3.53 -1.83 21.22
CA THR A 116 3.28 -3.27 21.06
C THR A 116 4.31 -4.12 21.81
N THR A 117 3.87 -5.22 22.42
CA THR A 117 4.74 -6.28 22.96
C THR A 117 4.43 -7.60 22.28
N ILE A 118 5.46 -8.40 22.08
CA ILE A 118 5.30 -9.81 21.76
C ILE A 118 5.13 -10.55 23.09
N ASP A 119 3.95 -11.13 23.30
CA ASP A 119 3.71 -12.01 24.43
C ASP A 119 4.48 -13.33 24.25
N THR A 120 4.67 -14.10 25.33
CA THR A 120 5.28 -15.44 25.33
C THR A 120 4.62 -16.43 24.37
N SER A 121 3.38 -16.15 23.97
CA SER A 121 2.60 -16.86 22.95
C SER A 121 2.95 -16.48 21.50
N GLY A 122 3.87 -15.52 21.28
CA GLY A 122 4.21 -15.00 19.94
C GLY A 122 3.23 -13.96 19.39
N MET A 123 2.19 -13.59 20.15
CA MET A 123 1.16 -12.63 19.73
C MET A 123 1.56 -11.18 20.01
N ILE A 124 1.33 -10.28 19.05
CA ILE A 124 1.53 -8.84 19.21
C ILE A 124 0.34 -8.27 20.00
N ARG A 125 0.59 -7.70 21.18
CA ARG A 125 -0.43 -7.07 22.04
C ARG A 125 -0.12 -5.60 22.27
N SER A 126 -1.16 -4.78 22.37
CA SER A 126 -1.05 -3.40 22.83
C SER A 126 -0.65 -3.38 24.31
N LYS A 127 0.37 -2.59 24.66
CA LYS A 127 0.81 -2.34 26.04
C LYS A 127 -0.24 -1.58 26.86
N THR A 128 -1.00 -0.69 26.22
CA THR A 128 -1.98 0.17 26.90
C THR A 128 -3.28 -0.56 27.20
N ASP A 129 -3.70 -1.48 26.33
CA ASP A 129 -5.05 -2.04 26.35
C ASP A 129 -5.06 -3.54 26.70
N GLY A 130 -3.89 -4.19 26.60
CA GLY A 130 -3.75 -5.64 26.65
C GLY A 130 -4.43 -6.37 25.49
N ARG A 131 -5.05 -5.65 24.54
CA ARG A 131 -5.72 -6.23 23.36
C ARG A 131 -4.69 -6.69 22.34
N ALA A 132 -4.96 -7.81 21.67
CA ALA A 132 -4.15 -8.25 20.54
C ALA A 132 -4.22 -7.19 19.43
N VAL A 133 -3.06 -6.72 18.97
CA VAL A 133 -2.94 -5.80 17.84
C VAL A 133 -2.65 -6.64 16.63
N HIS A 134 -3.66 -6.77 15.78
CA HIS A 134 -3.51 -7.46 14.50
C HIS A 134 -2.89 -6.49 13.50
N THR A 135 -1.76 -6.88 12.92
CA THR A 135 -1.28 -6.21 11.71
C THR A 135 -2.21 -6.65 10.59
N VAL A 136 -3.05 -5.73 10.11
CA VAL A 136 -3.93 -5.98 8.97
C VAL A 136 -3.03 -5.99 7.72
N GLY A 137 -2.36 -7.12 7.47
CA GLY A 137 -2.01 -7.45 6.10
C GLY A 137 -3.31 -7.53 5.31
N ASN A 138 -3.32 -7.18 4.02
CA ASN A 138 -4.47 -7.35 3.12
C ASN A 138 -4.94 -8.81 3.13
N GLY A 139 -5.75 -9.17 4.10
CA GLY A 139 -6.03 -10.53 4.49
C GLY A 139 -7.31 -10.58 5.31
N GLU A 140 -8.02 -11.69 5.22
CA GLU A 140 -9.29 -11.87 5.89
C GLU A 140 -9.09 -12.62 7.20
N THR A 141 -9.56 -12.03 8.30
CA THR A 141 -9.55 -12.64 9.63
C THR A 141 -10.90 -13.26 9.94
N PHE A 142 -10.91 -14.51 10.40
CA PHE A 142 -12.13 -15.25 10.73
C PHE A 142 -12.12 -15.63 12.21
N ASP A 143 -12.92 -14.93 13.02
CA ASP A 143 -13.06 -15.24 14.45
C ASP A 143 -13.91 -16.50 14.70
N MET A 144 -13.42 -17.39 15.54
CA MET A 144 -14.06 -18.65 15.91
C MET A 144 -14.09 -18.77 17.43
N THR A 145 -15.13 -19.39 17.95
CA THR A 145 -15.23 -19.67 19.38
C THR A 145 -14.93 -21.14 19.58
N LEU A 146 -13.83 -21.46 20.26
CA LEU A 146 -13.55 -22.85 20.61
C LEU A 146 -14.46 -23.27 21.75
N GLU A 147 -15.09 -24.44 21.60
CA GLU A 147 -15.68 -25.12 22.72
C GLU A 147 -14.64 -26.05 23.34
N ASP A 148 -14.50 -26.03 24.67
CA ASP A 148 -13.54 -26.87 25.41
C ASP A 148 -13.93 -28.37 25.43
N ASN A 149 -14.95 -28.75 24.66
CA ASN A 149 -15.37 -30.13 24.51
C ASN A 149 -14.37 -30.86 23.60
N LEU A 150 -13.37 -31.50 24.20
CA LEU A 150 -12.48 -32.43 23.50
C LEU A 150 -13.28 -33.70 23.13
N LEU A 151 -13.68 -33.83 21.87
CA LEU A 151 -14.03 -35.12 21.28
C LEU A 151 -12.76 -35.70 20.64
N ASP A 152 -12.33 -36.88 21.10
CA ASP A 152 -11.20 -37.63 20.51
C ASP A 152 -9.86 -36.86 20.47
N GLY A 153 -9.63 -35.94 21.40
CA GLY A 153 -8.39 -35.16 21.47
C GLY A 153 -8.33 -33.97 20.50
N HIS A 154 -9.39 -33.74 19.72
CA HIS A 154 -9.52 -32.59 18.82
C HIS A 154 -10.38 -31.49 19.45
N LYS A 155 -10.02 -30.23 19.20
CA LYS A 155 -10.83 -29.07 19.58
C LYS A 155 -11.78 -28.73 18.44
N TYR A 156 -13.05 -28.49 18.75
CA TYR A 156 -14.05 -28.15 17.75
C TYR A 156 -14.54 -26.71 17.94
N SER A 157 -14.90 -26.08 16.81
CA SER A 157 -15.58 -24.80 16.80
C SER A 157 -16.77 -24.87 15.86
N CYS A 158 -17.87 -24.26 16.27
CA CYS A 158 -19.07 -24.18 15.46
C CYS A 158 -19.03 -22.95 14.58
N VAL A 159 -18.99 -23.20 13.27
CA VAL A 159 -18.88 -22.18 12.23
C VAL A 159 -19.98 -22.42 11.20
N SER A 160 -20.62 -21.35 10.73
CA SER A 160 -21.63 -21.47 9.69
C SER A 160 -21.01 -21.92 8.36
N ALA A 161 -21.81 -22.56 7.50
CA ALA A 161 -21.34 -23.05 6.20
C ALA A 161 -20.82 -21.90 5.33
N GLU A 162 -21.44 -20.72 5.40
CA GLU A 162 -21.04 -19.52 4.67
C GLU A 162 -19.67 -19.02 5.13
N LYS A 163 -19.45 -18.96 6.44
CA LYS A 163 -18.17 -18.49 7.00
C LYS A 163 -17.04 -19.48 6.70
N ALA A 164 -17.31 -20.77 6.80
CA ALA A 164 -16.36 -21.82 6.44
C ALA A 164 -16.02 -21.77 4.94
N ALA A 165 -17.03 -21.65 4.07
CA ALA A 165 -16.84 -21.56 2.62
C ALA A 165 -16.08 -20.29 2.23
N LYS A 166 -16.39 -19.14 2.86
CA LYS A 166 -15.66 -17.89 2.64
C LYS A 166 -14.19 -18.01 3.04
N MET A 167 -13.90 -18.61 4.19
CA MET A 167 -12.53 -18.85 4.64
C MET A 167 -11.75 -19.76 3.68
N TYR A 168 -12.39 -20.84 3.21
CA TYR A 168 -11.78 -21.74 2.23
C TYR A 168 -11.58 -21.08 0.86
N GLY A 169 -12.55 -20.30 0.39
CA GLY A 169 -12.47 -19.51 -0.84
C GLY A 169 -11.38 -18.44 -0.78
N ALA A 170 -11.31 -17.67 0.30
CA ALA A 170 -10.27 -16.66 0.51
C ALA A 170 -8.87 -17.28 0.43
N ALA A 171 -8.64 -18.41 1.11
CA ALA A 171 -7.38 -19.12 1.04
C ALA A 171 -7.07 -19.61 -0.38
N LYS A 172 -8.06 -20.18 -1.08
CA LYS A 172 -7.96 -20.64 -2.47
C LYS A 172 -7.56 -19.52 -3.43
N ASP A 173 -8.09 -18.31 -3.21
CA ASP A 173 -7.80 -17.13 -4.02
C ASP A 173 -6.45 -16.47 -3.68
N GLY A 174 -5.68 -17.05 -2.75
CA GLY A 174 -4.38 -16.55 -2.32
C GLY A 174 -4.47 -15.35 -1.37
N VAL A 175 -5.65 -15.07 -0.80
CA VAL A 175 -5.82 -14.06 0.23
C VAL A 175 -5.19 -14.57 1.53
N ASN A 176 -4.40 -13.74 2.19
CA ASN A 176 -3.83 -14.08 3.49
C ASN A 176 -4.97 -14.32 4.50
N THR A 177 -5.19 -15.57 4.86
CA THR A 177 -6.37 -15.98 5.64
C THR A 177 -5.94 -16.36 7.04
N ILE A 178 -6.48 -15.69 8.06
CA ILE A 178 -6.12 -15.95 9.46
C ILE A 178 -7.36 -16.45 10.20
N ALA A 179 -7.28 -17.68 10.68
CA ALA A 179 -8.25 -18.21 11.62
C ALA A 179 -7.86 -17.75 13.03
N VAL A 180 -8.78 -17.12 13.74
CA VAL A 180 -8.55 -16.63 15.10
C VAL A 180 -9.54 -17.30 16.02
N TRP A 181 -9.11 -17.79 17.17
CA TRP A 181 -10.02 -18.37 18.14
C TRP A 181 -9.78 -17.87 19.55
N ASN A 182 -10.87 -17.76 20.29
CA ASN A 182 -10.86 -17.43 21.70
C ASN A 182 -11.09 -18.69 22.51
N SER A 183 -10.16 -19.00 23.42
CA SER A 183 -10.37 -19.98 24.49
C SER A 183 -10.68 -19.24 25.79
N ASN A 184 -11.75 -19.66 26.46
CA ASN A 184 -12.12 -19.15 27.78
C ASN A 184 -11.23 -19.82 28.83
N ALA A 185 -10.01 -19.32 29.02
CA ALA A 185 -9.19 -19.78 30.14
C ALA A 185 -9.70 -19.18 31.46
N ALA A 186 -9.57 -19.93 32.55
CA ALA A 186 -9.98 -19.48 33.90
C ALA A 186 -9.30 -18.17 34.35
N THR A 187 -8.21 -17.77 33.69
CA THR A 187 -7.41 -16.58 33.98
C THR A 187 -7.63 -15.42 32.99
N GLY A 188 -8.53 -15.57 32.01
CA GLY A 188 -8.84 -14.55 31.01
C GLY A 188 -9.05 -15.13 29.61
N THR A 189 -9.55 -14.31 28.68
CA THR A 189 -9.69 -14.72 27.27
C THR A 189 -8.32 -14.77 26.60
N GLN A 190 -7.90 -15.99 26.23
CA GLN A 190 -6.69 -16.19 25.43
C GLN A 190 -7.12 -16.30 23.96
N GLN A 191 -6.69 -15.32 23.16
CA GLN A 191 -6.87 -15.31 21.72
C GLN A 191 -5.64 -15.94 21.09
N SER A 192 -5.83 -16.99 20.30
CA SER A 192 -4.78 -17.58 19.46
C SER A 192 -5.21 -17.49 18.01
N GLY A 193 -4.26 -17.49 17.09
CA GLY A 193 -4.57 -17.45 15.67
C GLY A 193 -3.59 -18.27 14.85
N MET A 194 -4.02 -18.64 13.65
CA MET A 194 -3.26 -19.45 12.71
C MET A 194 -3.44 -18.87 11.31
N ALA A 195 -2.32 -18.57 10.66
CA ALA A 195 -2.31 -18.26 9.23
C ALA A 195 -2.55 -19.55 8.45
N LEU A 196 -3.57 -19.55 7.60
CA LEU A 196 -3.97 -20.68 6.77
C LEU A 196 -3.39 -20.55 5.37
N SER A 197 -3.02 -21.69 4.80
CA SER A 197 -2.51 -21.80 3.44
C SER A 197 -3.40 -22.73 2.61
N PHE A 198 -3.56 -22.41 1.32
CA PHE A 198 -4.17 -23.35 0.38
C PHE A 198 -3.17 -24.40 -0.14
N GLN A 199 -1.87 -24.17 0.07
CA GLN A 199 -0.85 -25.14 -0.32
C GLN A 199 -0.93 -26.36 0.60
N GLY A 200 -1.37 -27.50 0.04
CA GLY A 200 -1.66 -28.71 0.83
C GLY A 200 -3.08 -28.78 1.37
N ALA A 201 -3.97 -27.85 0.96
CA ALA A 201 -5.39 -27.97 1.25
C ALA A 201 -5.95 -29.24 0.61
N THR A 202 -6.85 -29.91 1.34
CA THR A 202 -7.52 -31.11 0.87
C THR A 202 -9.03 -30.94 0.98
N MET A 203 -9.76 -31.58 0.09
CA MET A 203 -11.21 -31.65 0.15
C MET A 203 -11.65 -33.03 -0.33
N ASN A 204 -12.34 -33.75 0.53
CA ASN A 204 -12.91 -35.06 0.24
C ASN A 204 -14.40 -35.08 0.62
N ASP A 205 -15.02 -36.26 0.56
CA ASP A 205 -16.44 -36.42 0.83
C ASP A 205 -16.82 -36.13 2.29
N THR A 206 -15.84 -36.20 3.20
CA THR A 206 -16.07 -36.11 4.65
C THR A 206 -15.67 -34.76 5.25
N HIS A 207 -14.64 -34.13 4.71
CA HIS A 207 -14.11 -32.87 5.22
C HIS A 207 -13.34 -32.07 4.16
N ALA A 208 -13.21 -30.77 4.40
CA ALA A 208 -12.28 -29.88 3.73
C ALA A 208 -11.28 -29.31 4.74
N CYS A 209 -9.97 -29.45 4.50
CA CYS A 209 -8.94 -29.00 5.42
C CYS A 209 -8.03 -27.94 4.80
N LEU A 210 -7.64 -26.96 5.61
CA LEU A 210 -6.65 -25.94 5.31
C LEU A 210 -5.48 -26.10 6.28
N PRO A 211 -4.26 -26.41 5.80
CA PRO A 211 -3.08 -26.44 6.66
C PRO A 211 -2.67 -25.05 7.13
N ALA A 212 -2.02 -25.00 8.29
CA ALA A 212 -1.28 -23.85 8.76
C ALA A 212 -0.13 -23.54 7.79
N GLN A 213 0.20 -22.25 7.62
CA GLN A 213 1.28 -21.82 6.73
C GLN A 213 2.66 -22.35 7.15
N ASP A 214 2.86 -22.60 8.45
CA ASP A 214 4.07 -23.22 9.01
C ASP A 214 4.06 -24.76 8.95
N GLY A 215 2.95 -25.37 8.51
CA GLY A 215 2.77 -26.80 8.41
C GLY A 215 2.58 -27.53 9.76
N SER A 216 2.39 -26.79 10.85
CA SER A 216 2.27 -27.38 12.20
C SER A 216 0.93 -28.09 12.43
N ASP A 217 -0.15 -27.48 11.97
CA ASP A 217 -1.54 -27.89 12.23
C ASP A 217 -2.43 -27.71 10.99
N SER A 218 -3.71 -28.08 11.09
CA SER A 218 -4.71 -27.81 10.04
C SER A 218 -6.09 -27.57 10.64
N ILE A 219 -6.91 -26.78 9.94
CA ILE A 219 -8.32 -26.56 10.26
C ILE A 219 -9.17 -27.33 9.27
N CYS A 220 -10.06 -28.19 9.79
CA CYS A 220 -10.91 -29.05 8.99
C CYS A 220 -12.40 -28.75 9.21
N PHE A 221 -13.13 -28.57 8.12
CA PHE A 221 -14.57 -28.42 8.08
C PHE A 221 -15.20 -29.79 7.83
N HIS A 222 -15.87 -30.36 8.84
CA HIS A 222 -16.47 -31.69 8.74
C HIS A 222 -17.92 -31.62 8.25
N PHE A 223 -18.25 -32.39 7.19
CA PHE A 223 -19.62 -32.45 6.66
C PHE A 223 -20.51 -33.47 7.40
N HIS A 224 -19.88 -34.46 8.04
CA HIS A 224 -20.55 -35.58 8.72
C HIS A 224 -20.87 -35.32 10.19
N SER A 225 -20.26 -34.30 10.80
CA SER A 225 -20.45 -34.05 12.23
C SER A 225 -21.69 -33.19 12.46
N ASN A 226 -22.45 -33.54 13.51
CA ASN A 226 -23.50 -32.73 14.10
C ASN A 226 -23.09 -32.17 15.46
N ALA A 227 -21.79 -32.07 15.76
CA ALA A 227 -21.29 -31.60 17.05
C ALA A 227 -21.86 -30.23 17.48
N CYS A 228 -22.24 -29.41 16.49
CA CYS A 228 -22.83 -28.08 16.68
C CYS A 228 -24.35 -28.06 16.80
N ALA A 229 -25.02 -29.21 16.84
CA ALA A 229 -26.45 -29.26 17.11
C ALA A 229 -26.70 -28.88 18.58
N GLU A 230 -27.64 -27.95 18.83
CA GLU A 230 -27.97 -27.46 20.17
C GLU A 230 -28.43 -28.61 21.08
N GLU A 231 -29.28 -29.51 20.55
CA GLU A 231 -29.79 -30.65 21.28
C GLU A 231 -28.78 -31.82 21.33
N GLN A 232 -28.55 -32.33 22.54
CA GLN A 232 -27.63 -33.45 22.78
C GLN A 232 -28.04 -34.74 22.06
N GLU A 233 -29.34 -34.95 21.84
CA GLU A 233 -29.84 -36.10 21.06
C GLU A 233 -29.51 -35.96 19.58
N HIS A 234 -29.65 -34.76 19.01
CA HIS A 234 -29.28 -34.47 17.62
C HIS A 234 -27.77 -34.56 17.37
N ARG A 235 -26.94 -34.28 18.39
CA ARG A 235 -25.49 -34.51 18.32
C ARG A 235 -25.12 -36.00 18.14
N ARG A 236 -25.98 -36.91 18.61
CA ARG A 236 -25.76 -38.36 18.53
C ARG A 236 -26.40 -39.01 17.30
N MET A 237 -27.27 -38.30 16.59
CA MET A 237 -27.83 -38.83 15.35
C MET A 237 -26.78 -38.83 14.25
N GLU A 238 -26.61 -39.99 13.62
CA GLU A 238 -25.78 -40.13 12.44
C GLU A 238 -26.35 -39.27 11.30
N VAL A 239 -25.49 -38.45 10.70
CA VAL A 239 -25.87 -37.67 9.51
C VAL A 239 -26.08 -38.64 8.36
N THR A 240 -27.24 -38.56 7.72
CA THR A 240 -27.53 -39.44 6.58
C THR A 240 -26.62 -39.11 5.38
N PRO A 241 -26.27 -40.09 4.53
CA PRO A 241 -25.45 -39.84 3.34
C PRO A 241 -26.02 -38.74 2.42
N ARG A 242 -27.35 -38.59 2.37
CA ARG A 242 -28.01 -37.52 1.61
C ARG A 242 -27.74 -36.13 2.19
N GLN A 243 -27.76 -35.99 3.52
CA GLN A 243 -27.49 -34.72 4.20
C GLN A 243 -26.02 -34.32 4.04
N ILE A 244 -25.09 -35.29 4.13
CA ILE A 244 -23.67 -35.07 3.85
C ILE A 244 -23.48 -34.49 2.44
N GLU A 245 -24.08 -35.13 1.44
CA GLU A 245 -23.98 -34.67 0.05
C GLU A 245 -24.59 -33.27 -0.14
N GLN A 246 -25.71 -32.98 0.52
CA GLN A 246 -26.32 -31.65 0.50
C GLN A 246 -25.41 -30.59 1.14
N ARG A 247 -24.79 -30.88 2.28
CA ARG A 247 -23.85 -29.96 2.96
C ARG A 247 -22.61 -29.69 2.12
N ARG A 248 -22.05 -30.75 1.51
CA ARG A 248 -20.90 -30.67 0.61
C ARG A 248 -21.23 -29.81 -0.62
N LYS A 249 -22.38 -30.06 -1.25
CA LYS A 249 -22.83 -29.28 -2.40
C LYS A 249 -23.05 -27.81 -2.05
N LEU A 250 -23.69 -27.52 -0.91
CA LEU A 250 -23.88 -26.17 -0.42
C LEU A 250 -22.53 -25.46 -0.20
N PHE A 251 -21.58 -26.13 0.46
CA PHE A 251 -20.24 -25.60 0.69
C PHE A 251 -19.52 -25.26 -0.62
N GLN A 252 -19.60 -26.16 -1.61
CA GLN A 252 -19.04 -25.95 -2.95
C GLN A 252 -19.71 -24.78 -3.69
N ASP A 253 -21.05 -24.71 -3.67
CA ASP A 253 -21.82 -23.64 -4.31
C ASP A 253 -21.50 -22.26 -3.68
N LEU A 254 -21.21 -22.23 -2.37
CA LEU A 254 -20.78 -21.02 -1.66
C LEU A 254 -19.36 -20.60 -2.04
N ILE A 255 -18.42 -21.54 -2.16
CA ILE A 255 -17.05 -21.25 -2.65
C ILE A 255 -17.07 -20.70 -4.08
N ASP A 256 -17.91 -21.28 -4.94
CA ASP A 256 -18.01 -20.87 -6.35
C ASP A 256 -18.85 -19.59 -6.54
N GLY A 257 -19.31 -18.96 -5.45
CA GLY A 257 -20.10 -17.73 -5.48
C GLY A 257 -21.52 -17.89 -6.03
N ARG A 258 -22.00 -19.12 -6.22
CA ARG A 258 -23.34 -19.41 -6.77
C ARG A 258 -24.44 -19.40 -5.71
N GLY A 259 -24.08 -19.42 -4.43
CA GLY A 259 -25.01 -19.47 -3.29
C GLY A 259 -25.33 -18.11 -2.63
N SER A 260 -24.58 -17.04 -2.92
CA SER A 260 -24.88 -15.71 -2.37
C SER A 260 -26.00 -15.05 -3.18
N SER A 261 -27.23 -15.45 -2.91
CA SER A 261 -28.37 -14.58 -3.21
C SER A 261 -28.32 -13.44 -2.20
N GLU A 262 -27.66 -12.34 -2.58
CA GLU A 262 -27.57 -11.06 -1.88
C GLU A 262 -28.93 -10.32 -1.85
N HIS A 263 -29.97 -11.05 -1.49
CA HIS A 263 -31.30 -10.57 -1.17
C HIS A 263 -31.63 -11.04 0.25
N HIS A 264 -30.95 -10.43 1.21
CA HIS A 264 -31.22 -10.61 2.63
C HIS A 264 -32.52 -9.86 2.99
N HIS A 265 -33.65 -10.56 2.89
CA HIS A 265 -34.82 -10.30 3.73
C HIS A 265 -34.65 -11.18 4.98
N PRO A 266 -34.52 -10.60 6.19
CA PRO A 266 -34.13 -11.33 7.41
C PRO A 266 -35.15 -12.37 7.92
N ASP A 267 -36.33 -12.51 7.31
CA ASP A 267 -37.42 -13.33 7.85
C ASP A 267 -37.62 -14.72 7.21
N GLN A 268 -36.88 -15.09 6.15
CA GLN A 268 -37.17 -16.34 5.42
C GLN A 268 -36.30 -17.55 5.78
N HIS A 269 -35.18 -17.39 6.50
CA HIS A 269 -34.26 -18.49 6.74
C HIS A 269 -34.75 -19.53 7.76
N HIS A 270 -35.72 -19.18 8.62
CA HIS A 270 -36.34 -20.15 9.52
C HIS A 270 -37.26 -21.15 8.81
N ARG A 271 -37.83 -20.81 7.65
CA ARG A 271 -38.81 -21.68 6.97
C ARG A 271 -38.16 -22.83 6.18
N HIS A 272 -36.94 -22.67 5.69
CA HIS A 272 -36.30 -23.70 4.86
C HIS A 272 -35.63 -24.82 5.67
N LEU A 273 -35.11 -24.53 6.87
CA LEU A 273 -34.62 -25.55 7.80
C LEU A 273 -35.77 -26.31 8.48
N CYS A 274 -36.88 -25.65 8.83
CA CYS A 274 -38.08 -26.34 9.31
C CYS A 274 -38.68 -27.29 8.26
N ARG A 275 -38.62 -26.94 6.96
CA ARG A 275 -39.16 -27.83 5.91
C ARG A 275 -38.32 -29.08 5.68
N ALA A 276 -37.02 -29.05 6.01
CA ALA A 276 -36.16 -30.22 5.96
C ALA A 276 -36.34 -31.13 7.20
N GLN A 277 -36.67 -30.56 8.37
CA GLN A 277 -36.93 -31.33 9.60
C GLN A 277 -38.37 -31.86 9.71
N CYS A 278 -39.37 -31.19 9.12
CA CYS A 278 -40.76 -31.67 9.15
C CYS A 278 -41.06 -32.80 8.13
N GLY A 279 -40.13 -33.14 7.23
CA GLY A 279 -40.31 -34.23 6.27
C GLY A 279 -40.53 -35.60 6.94
N ASP A 280 -39.98 -35.79 8.14
CA ASP A 280 -40.07 -37.07 8.87
C ASP A 280 -41.28 -37.16 9.80
N CYS A 281 -41.92 -36.03 10.17
CA CYS A 281 -43.15 -36.05 10.97
C CYS A 281 -44.42 -36.43 10.19
N CYS A 282 -44.45 -36.24 8.86
CA CYS A 282 -45.64 -36.50 8.04
C CYS A 282 -45.66 -37.87 7.34
N SER A 283 -44.67 -38.73 7.57
CA SER A 283 -44.55 -40.03 6.89
C SER A 283 -45.21 -41.20 7.63
N GLY A 284 -45.76 -40.98 8.83
CA GLY A 284 -46.38 -42.01 9.65
C GLY A 284 -47.92 -42.03 9.57
N ARG A 285 -48.46 -43.12 9.00
CA ARG A 285 -49.88 -43.56 8.94
C ARG A 285 -50.80 -42.87 7.92
N ARG A 286 -50.90 -43.51 6.75
CA ARG A 286 -52.17 -43.59 6.01
C ARG A 286 -53.08 -44.61 6.67
N SER A 287 -54.07 -44.16 7.43
CA SER A 287 -55.32 -44.92 7.64
C SER A 287 -56.49 -43.95 7.74
N LEU A 288 -57.32 -43.98 6.68
CA LEU A 288 -58.75 -43.67 6.62
C LEU A 288 -59.33 -42.47 7.41
N ALA A 289 -59.92 -41.56 6.62
CA ALA A 289 -61.07 -40.68 6.89
C ALA A 289 -60.81 -39.27 7.47
N GLN A 290 -61.48 -38.30 6.81
CA GLN A 290 -61.78 -36.90 7.17
C GLN A 290 -60.59 -35.93 7.32
N GLN A 291 -60.34 -35.05 6.34
CA GLN A 291 -61.05 -33.81 5.97
C GLN A 291 -60.65 -32.62 6.86
N ASP A 292 -59.92 -31.69 6.22
CA ASP A 292 -59.74 -30.26 6.50
C ASP A 292 -59.63 -29.81 7.96
N THR A 293 -58.40 -29.70 8.46
CA THR A 293 -58.03 -28.63 9.42
C THR A 293 -56.60 -28.13 9.18
N SER A 294 -56.47 -26.82 9.34
CA SER A 294 -55.30 -25.97 9.11
C SER A 294 -54.09 -26.37 9.99
N CYS A 295 -52.88 -26.27 9.40
CA CYS A 295 -51.60 -26.36 10.10
C CYS A 295 -51.13 -24.98 10.61
N ASP A 296 -52.02 -24.13 11.13
CA ASP A 296 -51.66 -22.83 11.71
C ASP A 296 -51.69 -22.90 13.23
N SER A 297 -50.75 -23.61 13.87
CA SER A 297 -50.49 -23.49 15.32
C SER A 297 -49.16 -24.16 15.70
N CYS A 298 -48.04 -23.50 15.43
CA CYS A 298 -46.84 -23.65 16.26
C CYS A 298 -46.71 -22.38 17.10
N SER A 299 -47.46 -22.33 18.20
CA SER A 299 -47.25 -21.32 19.24
C SER A 299 -46.06 -21.75 20.08
N LEU A 300 -44.93 -21.05 19.94
CA LEU A 300 -43.84 -21.09 20.91
C LEU A 300 -44.23 -20.19 22.09
N GLU A 301 -44.43 -20.80 23.25
CA GLU A 301 -44.41 -20.12 24.54
C GLU A 301 -43.02 -19.52 24.76
N THR A 302 -42.93 -18.20 24.70
CA THR A 302 -41.79 -17.46 25.27
C THR A 302 -41.97 -17.44 26.78
N ASN A 303 -41.19 -18.26 27.50
CA ASN A 303 -40.95 -18.08 28.93
C ASN A 303 -39.58 -17.42 29.11
N GLY A 304 -39.50 -16.54 30.11
CA GLY A 304 -38.47 -15.51 30.29
C GLY A 304 -37.09 -16.00 30.67
#